data_AF-A0A163CFA0-F1
#
_entry.id   AF-A0A163CFA0-F1
#
_cell.length_a   1.000
_cell.length_b   1.000
_cell.length_c   1.000
_cell.angle_alpha   90.00
_cell.angle_beta   90.00
_cell.angle_gamma   90.00
#
_symmetry.space_group_name_H-M   'P 1'
#
loop_
_entity.id
_entity.type
_entity.pdbx_description
1 polymer ?
#
loop_
_entity_poly.entity_id
_entity_poly.type
_entity_poly.pdbx_seq_one_letter_code
_entity_poly.pdbx_strand_id
1 'polypeptide(L)'
;MNFDDPIVYPGQTGKSHLHAFFGNTGANANSTASSIANTGNSTCRGGTLNRSSYWVPAMIDTRNGAPVKPTTANIYYKTGYGGVAPSAVQPMPPGLRMIAGDAKNAAPGGQYESMPFGYSCDDGSGNSRSIPNCSAGHELWQTVNFPQCWDGVNLDSPDHKSHMAYPTGGGCPASHPVALPEITYNIVYLITASDSPTNWRLASDNYSNSLPGGYSGHGDWFNGWKQEAMDAFVRGCDQAALDCHSHLLGDGRAIY
;
A
#
# COMPACT_ATOMS: atom_id res chain seq x y z
N MET A 1 10.40 6.38 9.05
CA MET A 1 9.51 5.88 10.12
C MET A 1 8.93 7.08 10.84
N ASN A 2 7.62 7.15 11.05
CA ASN A 2 6.95 8.27 11.75
C ASN A 2 5.64 7.76 12.40
N PHE A 3 5.17 8.42 13.45
CA PHE A 3 3.89 8.17 14.15
C PHE A 3 2.74 9.04 13.63
N ASP A 4 2.99 9.82 12.58
CA ASP A 4 1.96 10.61 11.91
C ASP A 4 1.08 9.75 11.02
N ASP A 5 -0.16 10.19 10.84
CA ASP A 5 -1.13 9.60 9.92
C ASP A 5 -2.13 10.68 9.45
N PRO A 6 -1.95 11.24 8.24
CA PRO A 6 -2.83 12.29 7.74
C PRO A 6 -4.21 11.79 7.29
N ILE A 7 -4.44 10.47 7.23
CA ILE A 7 -5.75 9.90 6.86
C ILE A 7 -6.56 9.68 8.13
N VAL A 8 -6.04 8.89 9.08
CA VAL A 8 -6.78 8.49 10.30
C VAL A 8 -6.75 9.57 11.37
N TYR A 9 -5.66 10.32 11.48
CA TYR A 9 -5.45 11.33 12.52
C TYR A 9 -5.02 12.69 11.93
N PRO A 10 -5.79 13.29 11.01
CA PRO A 10 -5.44 14.54 10.35
C PRO A 10 -5.23 15.66 11.37
N GLY A 11 -4.09 16.36 11.25
CA GLY A 11 -3.66 17.45 12.13
C GLY A 11 -3.17 17.03 13.51
N GLN A 12 -3.16 15.72 13.82
CA GLN A 12 -2.77 15.20 15.14
C GLN A 12 -1.40 14.51 15.06
N THR A 13 -0.34 15.30 15.21
CA THR A 13 1.05 14.81 15.16
C THR A 13 1.31 13.71 16.19
N GLY A 14 1.93 12.62 15.75
CA GLY A 14 2.35 11.50 16.61
C GLY A 14 1.22 10.68 17.23
N LYS A 15 -0.02 10.78 16.72
CA LYS A 15 -1.20 10.13 17.30
C LYS A 15 -1.34 8.65 16.93
N SER A 16 -0.74 8.22 15.81
CA SER A 16 -0.88 6.85 15.29
C SER A 16 0.16 5.90 15.89
N HIS A 17 0.09 4.61 15.51
CA HIS A 17 1.22 3.69 15.71
C HIS A 17 2.37 4.02 14.74
N LEU A 18 3.51 3.37 14.93
CA LEU A 18 4.68 3.61 14.08
C LEU A 18 4.46 3.07 12.68
N HIS A 19 4.69 3.91 11.66
CA HIS A 19 4.61 3.56 10.26
C HIS A 19 5.97 3.64 9.55
N ALA A 20 6.16 2.78 8.56
CA ALA A 20 7.19 2.90 7.52
C ALA A 20 6.61 3.67 6.33
N PHE A 21 7.17 4.86 6.05
CA PHE A 21 6.76 5.73 4.95
C PHE A 21 7.69 5.58 3.73
N PHE A 22 7.10 5.63 2.53
CA PHE A 22 7.74 5.63 1.23
C PHE A 22 7.08 6.67 0.32
N GLY A 23 7.74 7.02 -0.80
CA GLY A 23 7.28 8.06 -1.71
C GLY A 23 7.53 9.43 -1.14
N ASN A 24 6.48 10.22 -0.89
CA ASN A 24 6.58 11.61 -0.46
C ASN A 24 7.47 11.81 0.79
N THR A 25 8.56 12.59 0.67
CA THR A 25 9.46 12.86 1.81
C THR A 25 8.95 13.95 2.77
N GLY A 26 7.87 14.64 2.42
CA GLY A 26 7.25 15.71 3.21
C GLY A 26 5.94 15.29 3.90
N ALA A 27 5.49 14.05 3.73
CA ALA A 27 4.28 13.55 4.37
C ALA A 27 4.40 13.58 5.90
N ASN A 28 3.41 14.18 6.54
CA ASN A 28 3.24 14.31 7.99
C ASN A 28 1.74 14.43 8.34
N ALA A 29 1.39 14.57 9.62
CA ALA A 29 0.00 14.58 10.08
C ALA A 29 -0.86 15.71 9.48
N ASN A 30 -0.26 16.81 9.01
CA ASN A 30 -0.96 17.95 8.39
C ASN A 30 -1.05 17.84 6.87
N SER A 31 -0.69 16.70 6.28
CA SER A 31 -0.70 16.54 4.83
C SER A 31 -2.11 16.67 4.27
N THR A 32 -2.21 17.39 3.15
CA THR A 32 -3.42 17.55 2.35
C THR A 32 -3.15 17.07 0.93
N ALA A 33 -4.20 16.91 0.12
CA ALA A 33 -4.05 16.58 -1.31
C ALA A 33 -3.08 17.55 -2.01
N SER A 34 -3.17 18.86 -1.69
CA SER A 34 -2.30 19.87 -2.27
C SER A 34 -0.84 19.73 -1.80
N SER A 35 -0.59 19.50 -0.52
CA SER A 35 0.79 19.34 -0.04
C SER A 35 1.42 18.08 -0.60
N ILE A 36 0.71 16.93 -0.59
CA ILE A 36 1.22 15.67 -1.13
C ILE A 36 1.57 15.82 -2.63
N ALA A 37 0.74 16.49 -3.43
CA ALA A 37 0.99 16.65 -4.85
C ALA A 37 2.10 17.68 -5.20
N ASN A 38 2.44 18.61 -4.29
CA ASN A 38 3.24 19.79 -4.63
C ASN A 38 4.51 19.99 -3.78
N THR A 39 4.63 19.34 -2.62
CA THR A 39 5.76 19.52 -1.71
C THR A 39 6.48 18.21 -1.43
N GLY A 40 7.72 18.32 -0.97
CA GLY A 40 8.61 17.16 -0.78
C GLY A 40 9.22 16.64 -2.08
N ASN A 41 10.13 15.68 -1.93
CA ASN A 41 10.65 14.84 -3.00
C ASN A 41 9.94 13.47 -2.93
N SER A 42 10.37 12.51 -3.74
CA SER A 42 9.93 11.11 -3.68
C SER A 42 11.11 10.18 -3.44
N THR A 43 10.96 9.21 -2.54
CA THR A 43 11.92 8.11 -2.38
C THR A 43 11.77 7.03 -3.46
N CYS A 44 10.69 7.09 -4.25
CA CYS A 44 10.41 6.16 -5.34
C CYS A 44 10.91 6.73 -6.68
N ARG A 45 11.12 5.85 -7.66
CA ARG A 45 11.53 6.21 -9.03
C ARG A 45 10.52 7.09 -9.78
N GLY A 46 9.32 7.25 -9.24
CA GLY A 46 8.30 8.19 -9.71
C GLY A 46 8.65 9.66 -9.58
N GLY A 47 9.70 9.98 -8.80
CA GLY A 47 10.21 11.34 -8.64
C GLY A 47 9.11 12.31 -8.23
N THR A 48 9.20 13.54 -8.73
CA THR A 48 8.24 14.59 -8.41
C THR A 48 6.93 14.51 -9.21
N LEU A 49 6.86 13.65 -10.22
CA LEU A 49 5.64 13.42 -10.99
C LEU A 49 4.68 12.46 -10.27
N ASN A 50 5.21 11.58 -9.43
CA ASN A 50 4.46 10.78 -8.49
C ASN A 50 5.02 10.94 -7.06
N ARG A 51 4.50 11.97 -6.38
CA ARG A 51 4.74 12.23 -4.96
C ARG A 51 3.69 11.57 -4.07
N SER A 52 3.04 10.50 -4.52
CA SER A 52 2.11 9.78 -3.63
C SER A 52 2.85 9.33 -2.38
N SER A 53 2.14 9.32 -1.25
CA SER A 53 2.66 8.81 0.02
C SER A 53 2.12 7.41 0.24
N TYR A 54 3.01 6.51 0.62
CA TYR A 54 2.72 5.10 0.86
C TYR A 54 3.22 4.75 2.24
N TRP A 55 2.40 4.14 3.08
CA TRP A 55 2.89 3.64 4.36
C TRP A 55 2.21 2.33 4.78
N VAL A 56 2.94 1.60 5.62
CA VAL A 56 2.48 0.38 6.29
C VAL A 56 2.93 0.44 7.75
N PRO A 57 2.30 -0.31 8.68
CA PRO A 57 2.81 -0.46 10.04
C PRO A 57 4.27 -0.89 10.03
N ALA A 58 5.10 -0.23 10.84
CA ALA A 58 6.48 -0.64 10.99
C ALA A 58 6.52 -2.05 11.59
N MET A 59 7.36 -2.91 11.02
CA MET A 59 7.69 -4.19 11.62
C MET A 59 8.66 -3.95 12.79
N ILE A 60 8.40 -4.57 13.93
CA ILE A 60 9.13 -4.40 15.19
C ILE A 60 9.69 -5.75 15.63
N ASP A 61 10.98 -5.80 15.95
CA ASP A 61 11.58 -6.96 16.63
C ASP A 61 11.30 -6.85 18.14
N THR A 62 10.44 -7.73 18.65
CA THR A 62 10.03 -7.68 20.07
C THR A 62 11.14 -8.07 21.05
N ARG A 63 12.26 -8.64 20.57
CA ARG A 63 13.42 -8.96 21.43
C ARG A 63 14.11 -7.70 21.96
N ASN A 64 14.09 -6.61 21.19
CA ASN A 64 14.79 -5.36 21.51
C ASN A 64 13.92 -4.10 21.33
N GLY A 65 12.71 -4.22 20.80
CA GLY A 65 11.79 -3.12 20.52
C GLY A 65 12.18 -2.27 19.31
N ALA A 66 13.18 -2.68 18.53
CA ALA A 66 13.68 -1.89 17.40
C ALA A 66 12.83 -2.12 16.13
N PRO A 67 12.61 -1.08 15.31
CA PRO A 67 12.01 -1.26 14.00
C PRO A 67 12.93 -2.06 13.08
N VAL A 68 12.35 -3.03 12.38
CA VAL A 68 13.00 -3.77 11.29
C VAL A 68 12.87 -2.90 10.03
N LYS A 69 14.02 -2.54 9.45
CA LYS A 69 14.04 -1.69 8.26
C LYS A 69 13.82 -2.54 6.99
N PRO A 70 12.83 -2.21 6.15
CA PRO A 70 12.67 -2.88 4.86
C PRO A 70 13.85 -2.56 3.93
N THR A 71 14.26 -3.54 3.14
CA THR A 71 15.31 -3.39 2.13
C THR A 71 14.78 -2.78 0.84
N THR A 72 13.53 -3.07 0.49
CA THR A 72 12.89 -2.59 -0.74
C THR A 72 11.40 -2.39 -0.54
N ALA A 73 10.82 -1.39 -1.21
CA ALA A 73 9.39 -1.22 -1.34
C ALA A 73 9.06 -1.08 -2.83
N ASN A 74 8.37 -2.08 -3.36
CA ASN A 74 7.85 -2.06 -4.72
C ASN A 74 6.37 -1.68 -4.66
N ILE A 75 6.03 -0.56 -5.29
CA ILE A 75 4.65 -0.08 -5.36
C ILE A 75 4.20 -0.17 -6.81
N TYR A 76 3.27 -1.07 -7.09
CA TYR A 76 2.74 -1.34 -8.41
C TYR A 76 1.42 -0.62 -8.60
N TYR A 77 1.21 -0.07 -9.80
CA TYR A 77 -0.08 0.34 -10.32
C TYR A 77 -0.35 -0.59 -11.51
N LYS A 78 -1.41 -1.41 -11.42
CA LYS A 78 -1.62 -2.54 -12.33
C LYS A 78 -3.01 -2.50 -12.96
N THR A 79 -3.18 -3.32 -14.00
CA THR A 79 -4.42 -3.41 -14.78
C THR A 79 -4.79 -4.88 -15.05
N GLY A 80 -6.05 -5.16 -15.39
CA GLY A 80 -6.50 -6.50 -15.80
C GLY A 80 -6.84 -7.48 -14.67
N TYR A 81 -6.97 -7.01 -13.43
CA TYR A 81 -7.26 -7.84 -12.26
C TYR A 81 -8.76 -7.86 -11.90
N GLY A 82 -9.23 -8.95 -11.28
CA GLY A 82 -10.60 -9.04 -10.74
C GLY A 82 -11.74 -8.97 -11.78
N GLY A 83 -11.44 -9.21 -13.06
CA GLY A 83 -12.41 -9.06 -14.16
C GLY A 83 -12.58 -7.63 -14.65
N VAL A 84 -11.80 -6.67 -14.14
CA VAL A 84 -11.75 -5.31 -14.68
C VAL A 84 -10.94 -5.32 -15.98
N ALA A 85 -11.58 -4.96 -17.09
CA ALA A 85 -10.91 -4.84 -18.38
C ALA A 85 -9.89 -3.69 -18.35
N PRO A 86 -8.68 -3.86 -18.92
CA PRO A 86 -7.69 -2.80 -18.93
C PRO A 86 -8.20 -1.48 -19.54
N SER A 87 -8.98 -1.56 -20.62
CA SER A 87 -9.59 -0.41 -21.27
C SER A 87 -10.62 0.35 -20.43
N ALA A 88 -11.10 -0.24 -19.33
CA ALA A 88 -12.07 0.41 -18.43
C ALA A 88 -11.38 1.24 -17.34
N VAL A 89 -10.08 1.01 -17.07
CA VAL A 89 -9.31 1.70 -16.03
C VAL A 89 -9.23 3.19 -16.34
N GLN A 90 -9.51 4.02 -15.33
CA GLN A 90 -9.50 5.48 -15.39
C GLN A 90 -8.36 6.07 -14.54
N PRO A 91 -7.88 7.28 -14.87
CA PRO A 91 -6.96 8.05 -14.03
C PRO A 91 -7.47 8.21 -12.60
N MET A 92 -6.60 7.98 -11.61
CA MET A 92 -6.94 8.23 -10.21
C MET A 92 -7.11 9.73 -9.94
N PRO A 93 -8.21 10.18 -9.31
CA PRO A 93 -8.46 11.59 -9.10
C PRO A 93 -7.52 12.18 -8.03
N PRO A 94 -7.13 13.47 -8.14
CA PRO A 94 -6.28 14.11 -7.15
C PRO A 94 -6.90 14.08 -5.76
N GLY A 95 -6.11 13.74 -4.75
CA GLY A 95 -6.55 13.73 -3.36
C GLY A 95 -7.32 12.49 -2.92
N LEU A 96 -7.56 11.52 -3.81
CA LEU A 96 -8.01 10.19 -3.40
C LEU A 96 -7.02 9.60 -2.39
N ARG A 97 -7.55 8.97 -1.34
CA ARG A 97 -6.75 8.31 -0.31
C ARG A 97 -7.45 7.03 0.11
N MET A 98 -6.69 5.98 0.42
CA MET A 98 -7.23 4.64 0.66
C MET A 98 -6.51 3.95 1.80
N ILE A 99 -7.22 3.10 2.54
CA ILE A 99 -6.64 2.15 3.50
C ILE A 99 -7.07 0.73 3.16
N ALA A 100 -6.11 -0.14 2.84
CA ALA A 100 -6.31 -1.57 2.64
C ALA A 100 -5.90 -2.37 3.89
N GLY A 101 -6.61 -3.45 4.24
CA GLY A 101 -6.37 -4.20 5.48
C GLY A 101 -7.06 -3.60 6.71
N ASP A 102 -6.71 -4.02 7.92
CA ASP A 102 -7.35 -3.53 9.16
C ASP A 102 -6.39 -3.54 10.36
N ALA A 103 -6.10 -2.35 10.88
CA ALA A 103 -5.26 -2.15 12.06
C ALA A 103 -5.84 -2.78 13.34
N LYS A 104 -7.14 -3.05 13.40
CA LYS A 104 -7.82 -3.62 14.57
C LYS A 104 -7.91 -5.14 14.52
N ASN A 105 -7.51 -5.77 13.42
CA ASN A 105 -7.64 -7.21 13.28
C ASN A 105 -6.66 -7.94 14.21
N ALA A 106 -7.20 -8.92 14.95
CA ALA A 106 -6.50 -9.65 16.01
C ALA A 106 -6.46 -11.17 15.78
N ALA A 107 -6.94 -11.63 14.62
CA ALA A 107 -7.04 -13.03 14.28
C ALA A 107 -6.58 -13.26 12.83
N PRO A 108 -6.19 -14.49 12.45
CA PRO A 108 -6.13 -14.84 11.04
C PRO A 108 -7.54 -14.66 10.49
N GLY A 109 -7.78 -13.57 9.78
CA GLY A 109 -9.14 -13.07 9.53
C GLY A 109 -10.10 -14.14 8.98
N GLY A 110 -11.39 -14.00 9.31
CA GLY A 110 -12.47 -14.74 8.66
C GLY A 110 -12.85 -14.13 7.30
N GLN A 111 -13.38 -14.98 6.40
CA GLN A 111 -13.94 -14.76 5.06
C GLN A 111 -13.64 -13.42 4.34
N TYR A 112 -12.72 -13.52 3.37
CA TYR A 112 -12.56 -12.76 2.13
C TYR A 112 -13.58 -11.64 1.79
N GLU A 113 -13.07 -10.41 1.66
CA GLU A 113 -13.27 -9.63 0.41
C GLU A 113 -12.00 -9.68 -0.48
N SER A 114 -11.22 -10.75 -0.27
CA SER A 114 -9.97 -11.17 -0.93
C SER A 114 -8.68 -10.53 -0.43
N MET A 115 -8.01 -11.27 0.45
CA MET A 115 -6.67 -11.04 1.04
C MET A 115 -6.02 -9.68 0.72
N PRO A 116 -6.46 -8.56 1.34
CA PRO A 116 -5.83 -7.27 1.08
C PRO A 116 -4.40 -7.22 1.63
N PHE A 117 -4.02 -8.25 2.39
CA PHE A 117 -2.76 -8.32 3.09
C PHE A 117 -2.31 -9.77 3.27
N GLY A 118 -1.00 -10.01 3.15
CA GLY A 118 -0.39 -11.31 3.39
C GLY A 118 1.14 -11.23 3.47
N TYR A 119 1.72 -12.35 3.84
CA TYR A 119 3.16 -12.53 3.88
C TYR A 119 3.56 -13.76 3.07
N SER A 120 4.80 -13.76 2.59
CA SER A 120 5.46 -14.92 2.00
C SER A 120 6.97 -14.82 2.17
N CYS A 121 7.65 -15.95 2.04
CA CYS A 121 9.10 -16.01 1.90
C CYS A 121 9.44 -16.28 0.43
N ASP A 122 10.56 -15.72 -0.05
CA ASP A 122 11.02 -15.94 -1.44
C ASP A 122 11.50 -17.38 -1.71
N ASP A 123 11.79 -18.17 -0.67
CA ASP A 123 12.01 -19.62 -0.73
C ASP A 123 10.74 -20.45 -1.02
N GLY A 124 9.60 -19.78 -1.20
CA GLY A 124 8.30 -20.40 -1.46
C GLY A 124 7.56 -20.86 -0.19
N SER A 125 8.16 -20.68 0.99
CA SER A 125 7.46 -20.89 2.26
C SER A 125 6.56 -19.69 2.62
N GLY A 126 5.66 -19.87 3.58
CA GLY A 126 5.09 -18.74 4.30
C GLY A 126 3.93 -17.96 3.66
N ASN A 127 3.20 -18.48 2.66
CA ASN A 127 1.94 -17.87 2.18
C ASN A 127 0.88 -17.83 3.31
N SER A 128 0.92 -16.77 4.11
CA SER A 128 0.31 -16.72 5.44
C SER A 128 -0.33 -15.36 5.73
N ARG A 129 -1.21 -15.35 6.74
CA ARG A 129 -1.83 -14.14 7.30
C ARG A 129 -1.07 -13.57 8.49
N SER A 130 -0.11 -14.33 9.00
CA SER A 130 0.85 -13.90 10.01
C SER A 130 2.25 -13.94 9.43
N ILE A 131 3.16 -13.21 10.07
CA ILE A 131 4.58 -13.14 9.71
C ILE A 131 5.18 -14.56 9.78
N PRO A 132 5.62 -15.14 8.65
CA PRO A 132 6.22 -16.47 8.63
C PRO A 132 7.67 -16.42 9.15
N ASN A 133 8.17 -17.58 9.56
CA ASN A 133 9.58 -17.74 9.93
C ASN A 133 10.44 -18.02 8.69
N CYS A 134 10.72 -16.99 7.90
CA CYS A 134 11.62 -17.10 6.76
C CYS A 134 13.06 -17.38 7.23
N SER A 135 13.80 -18.20 6.47
CA SER A 135 15.17 -18.58 6.82
C SER A 135 16.16 -17.42 6.61
N ALA A 136 17.28 -17.42 7.33
CA ALA A 136 18.34 -16.45 7.08
C ALA A 136 18.89 -16.57 5.65
N GLY A 137 19.18 -15.45 5.01
CA GLY A 137 19.58 -15.36 3.60
C GLY A 137 18.41 -15.24 2.62
N HIS A 138 17.18 -15.42 3.09
CA HIS A 138 15.95 -15.28 2.32
C HIS A 138 15.25 -13.94 2.59
N GLU A 139 14.24 -13.65 1.79
CA GLU A 139 13.44 -12.44 1.90
C GLU A 139 12.05 -12.75 2.43
N LEU A 140 11.59 -11.94 3.39
CA LEU A 140 10.18 -11.86 3.76
C LEU A 140 9.51 -10.77 2.93
N TRP A 141 8.44 -11.12 2.25
CA TRP A 141 7.62 -10.23 1.45
C TRP A 141 6.31 -9.97 2.18
N GLN A 142 6.03 -8.70 2.47
CA GLN A 142 4.75 -8.22 2.98
C GLN A 142 3.97 -7.61 1.81
N THR A 143 2.87 -8.25 1.44
CA THR A 143 2.03 -7.82 0.32
C THR A 143 0.79 -7.09 0.83
N VAL A 144 0.46 -5.94 0.24
CA VAL A 144 -0.80 -5.22 0.46
C VAL A 144 -1.48 -4.99 -0.89
N ASN A 145 -2.72 -5.43 -1.07
CA ASN A 145 -3.53 -5.18 -2.27
C ASN A 145 -4.65 -4.21 -1.92
N PHE A 146 -4.72 -3.10 -2.67
CA PHE A 146 -5.74 -2.08 -2.47
C PHE A 146 -7.00 -2.37 -3.30
N PRO A 147 -8.18 -1.87 -2.87
CA PRO A 147 -9.36 -1.88 -3.71
C PRO A 147 -9.13 -1.01 -4.96
N GLN A 148 -9.76 -1.37 -6.07
CA GLN A 148 -9.57 -0.71 -7.36
C GLN A 148 -10.88 -0.20 -7.99
N CYS A 149 -11.98 -0.27 -7.25
CA CYS A 149 -13.30 0.19 -7.69
C CYS A 149 -13.72 1.36 -6.82
N TRP A 150 -13.87 2.54 -7.41
CA TRP A 150 -14.22 3.78 -6.74
C TRP A 150 -15.71 4.14 -6.97
N ASP A 151 -16.36 4.73 -5.98
CA ASP A 151 -17.75 5.17 -6.05
C ASP A 151 -18.00 6.31 -7.06
N GLY A 152 -16.93 6.94 -7.57
CA GLY A 152 -16.98 8.01 -8.54
C GLY A 152 -17.25 9.39 -7.94
N VAL A 153 -17.34 9.50 -6.61
CA VAL A 153 -17.78 10.69 -5.90
C VAL A 153 -16.81 11.08 -4.78
N ASN A 154 -16.49 10.17 -3.87
CA ASN A 154 -15.84 10.49 -2.60
C ASN A 154 -14.34 10.20 -2.65
N LEU A 155 -13.49 11.22 -2.45
CA LEU A 155 -12.02 11.04 -2.37
C LEU A 155 -11.56 10.40 -1.04
N ASP A 156 -12.46 10.34 -0.06
CA ASP A 156 -12.32 9.68 1.24
C ASP A 156 -13.73 9.49 1.82
N SER A 157 -13.88 8.56 2.75
CA SER A 157 -15.13 8.31 3.49
C SER A 157 -14.88 8.41 5.00
N PRO A 158 -15.93 8.57 5.84
CA PRO A 158 -15.74 8.67 7.29
C PRO A 158 -15.01 7.48 7.94
N ASP A 159 -15.06 6.31 7.30
CA ASP A 159 -14.36 5.09 7.70
C ASP A 159 -13.08 4.82 6.88
N HIS A 160 -12.72 5.74 5.98
CA HIS A 160 -11.57 5.69 5.07
C HIS A 160 -11.52 4.49 4.11
N LYS A 161 -12.66 3.80 3.95
CA LYS A 161 -12.75 2.53 3.21
C LYS A 161 -13.95 2.45 2.28
N SER A 162 -15.15 2.81 2.76
CA SER A 162 -16.42 2.57 2.05
C SER A 162 -16.61 3.32 0.73
N HIS A 163 -15.77 4.29 0.39
CA HIS A 163 -15.74 4.92 -0.94
C HIS A 163 -15.02 4.05 -2.00
N MET A 164 -14.41 2.95 -1.58
CA MET A 164 -13.72 1.98 -2.43
C MET A 164 -14.26 0.56 -2.21
N ALA A 165 -14.17 -0.27 -3.25
CA ALA A 165 -14.51 -1.69 -3.19
C ALA A 165 -13.52 -2.56 -3.96
N TYR A 166 -13.43 -3.83 -3.54
CA TYR A 166 -12.77 -4.86 -4.34
C TYR A 166 -13.70 -5.36 -5.45
N PRO A 167 -13.15 -5.73 -6.62
CA PRO A 167 -13.93 -6.32 -7.69
C PRO A 167 -14.42 -7.72 -7.30
N THR A 168 -15.61 -8.11 -7.74
CA THR A 168 -16.24 -9.40 -7.38
C THR A 168 -16.05 -10.49 -8.45
N GLY A 169 -14.94 -10.43 -9.20
CA GLY A 169 -14.61 -11.36 -10.28
C GLY A 169 -15.26 -11.05 -11.63
N GLY A 170 -16.32 -10.23 -11.63
CA GLY A 170 -16.97 -9.70 -12.85
C GLY A 170 -16.61 -8.24 -13.16
N GLY A 171 -15.55 -7.71 -12.55
CA GLY A 171 -15.21 -6.30 -12.56
C GLY A 171 -15.77 -5.55 -11.35
N CYS A 172 -15.90 -4.23 -11.50
CA CYS A 172 -16.33 -3.37 -10.41
C CYS A 172 -17.83 -3.45 -10.14
N PRO A 173 -18.25 -3.46 -8.85
CA PRO A 173 -19.67 -3.52 -8.50
C PRO A 173 -20.39 -2.23 -8.90
N ALA A 174 -21.70 -2.29 -9.09
CA ALA A 174 -22.51 -1.12 -9.49
C ALA A 174 -22.44 0.04 -8.48
N SER A 175 -22.16 -0.24 -7.20
CA SER A 175 -21.94 0.79 -6.18
C SER A 175 -20.62 1.52 -6.33
N HIS A 176 -19.64 0.94 -7.04
CA HIS A 176 -18.30 1.48 -7.24
C HIS A 176 -17.90 1.39 -8.71
N PRO A 177 -18.59 2.09 -9.61
CA PRO A 177 -18.50 1.82 -11.05
C PRO A 177 -17.19 2.28 -11.70
N VAL A 178 -16.36 3.08 -11.02
CA VAL A 178 -15.13 3.64 -11.61
C VAL A 178 -13.96 2.70 -11.32
N ALA A 179 -13.50 1.99 -12.35
CA ALA A 179 -12.29 1.20 -12.28
C ALA A 179 -11.04 2.08 -12.27
N LEU A 180 -10.15 1.83 -11.31
CA LEU A 180 -8.85 2.49 -11.15
C LEU A 180 -7.72 1.46 -11.27
N PRO A 181 -6.46 1.89 -11.42
CA PRO A 181 -5.32 0.97 -11.35
C PRO A 181 -5.27 0.24 -10.01
N GLU A 182 -4.98 -1.06 -10.01
CA GLU A 182 -4.79 -1.83 -8.77
C GLU A 182 -3.46 -1.42 -8.13
N ILE A 183 -3.50 -0.92 -6.90
CA ILE A 183 -2.27 -0.67 -6.15
C ILE A 183 -1.88 -1.93 -5.38
N THR A 184 -0.64 -2.38 -5.58
CA THR A 184 -0.04 -3.43 -4.75
C THR A 184 1.26 -2.95 -4.15
N TYR A 185 1.42 -3.13 -2.84
CA TYR A 185 2.68 -2.96 -2.14
C TYR A 185 3.33 -4.33 -1.97
N ASN A 186 4.59 -4.46 -2.37
CA ASN A 186 5.47 -5.53 -1.91
C ASN A 186 6.61 -4.90 -1.11
N ILE A 187 6.53 -5.02 0.21
CA ILE A 187 7.54 -4.54 1.14
C ILE A 187 8.45 -5.71 1.51
N VAL A 188 9.74 -5.58 1.24
CA VAL A 188 10.71 -6.66 1.32
C VAL A 188 11.63 -6.44 2.52
N TYR A 189 11.87 -7.51 3.28
CA TYR A 189 12.79 -7.55 4.41
C TYR A 189 13.78 -8.70 4.18
N LEU A 190 15.06 -8.38 4.03
CA LEU A 190 16.11 -9.39 3.99
C LEU A 190 16.34 -9.95 5.39
N ILE A 191 16.26 -11.27 5.53
CA ILE A 191 16.48 -11.96 6.81
C ILE A 191 17.97 -12.26 6.97
N THR A 192 18.57 -11.72 8.03
CA THR A 192 19.96 -11.98 8.41
C THR A 192 20.07 -13.10 9.43
N ALA A 193 21.27 -13.63 9.65
CA ALA A 193 21.51 -14.66 10.66
C ALA A 193 21.19 -14.21 12.11
N SER A 194 21.15 -12.91 12.38
CA SER A 194 20.75 -12.36 13.69
C SER A 194 19.24 -12.16 13.83
N ASP A 195 18.49 -12.23 12.74
CA ASP A 195 17.06 -12.03 12.74
C ASP A 195 16.31 -13.26 13.25
N SER A 196 15.13 -13.03 13.81
CA SER A 196 14.22 -14.07 14.26
C SER A 196 12.80 -13.62 13.95
N PRO A 197 12.29 -13.83 12.72
CA PRO A 197 10.97 -13.35 12.30
C PRO A 197 9.82 -13.84 13.18
N THR A 198 9.98 -14.95 13.89
CA THR A 198 9.04 -15.41 14.95
C THR A 198 8.80 -14.40 16.07
N ASN A 199 9.76 -13.49 16.31
CA ASN A 199 9.67 -12.42 17.30
C ASN A 199 9.27 -11.08 16.66
N TRP A 200 9.00 -11.05 15.35
CA TRP A 200 8.57 -9.83 14.68
C TRP A 200 7.06 -9.66 14.81
N ARG A 201 6.64 -8.41 14.98
CA ARG A 201 5.24 -7.99 15.03
C ARG A 201 5.06 -6.69 14.26
N LEU A 202 3.84 -6.37 13.86
CA LEU A 202 3.54 -5.03 13.38
C LEU A 202 3.36 -4.09 14.57
N ALA A 203 3.74 -2.82 14.42
CA ALA A 203 3.50 -1.79 15.43
C ALA A 203 2.01 -1.59 15.77
N SER A 204 1.11 -2.03 14.88
CA SER A 204 -0.35 -2.03 15.06
C SER A 204 -0.91 -3.28 15.72
N ASP A 205 -0.10 -4.33 15.98
CA ASP A 205 -0.59 -5.57 16.59
C ASP A 205 -0.95 -5.33 18.07
N ASN A 206 -2.23 -5.09 18.35
CA ASN A 206 -2.75 -4.83 19.68
C ASN A 206 -3.55 -6.01 20.27
N TYR A 207 -2.98 -7.21 20.16
CA TYR A 207 -3.56 -8.46 20.66
C TYR A 207 -2.50 -9.33 21.35
N SER A 208 -2.94 -10.40 22.01
CA SER A 208 -2.05 -11.26 22.81
C SER A 208 -0.76 -11.66 22.07
N ASN A 209 0.38 -11.50 22.74
CA ASN A 209 1.68 -11.96 22.25
C ASN A 209 1.79 -13.49 22.18
N SER A 210 0.81 -14.23 22.70
CA SER A 210 0.70 -15.68 22.49
C SER A 210 0.25 -16.06 21.07
N LEU A 211 -0.31 -15.10 20.32
CA LEU A 211 -0.68 -15.29 18.91
C LEU A 211 0.44 -14.78 18.00
N PRO A 212 0.63 -15.38 16.81
CA PRO A 212 1.57 -14.88 15.81
C PRO A 212 1.35 -13.41 15.47
N GLY A 213 2.45 -12.68 15.22
CA GLY A 213 2.40 -11.28 14.76
C GLY A 213 1.88 -11.17 13.32
N GLY A 214 1.34 -10.01 12.98
CA GLY A 214 1.02 -9.61 11.61
C GLY A 214 -0.45 -9.54 11.24
N TYR A 215 -1.38 -9.87 12.14
CA TYR A 215 -2.82 -9.89 11.80
C TYR A 215 -3.40 -8.50 11.57
N SER A 216 -2.83 -7.46 12.19
CA SER A 216 -3.26 -6.07 12.01
C SER A 216 -2.75 -5.43 10.71
N GLY A 217 -2.28 -6.25 9.76
CA GLY A 217 -1.68 -5.80 8.51
C GLY A 217 -2.58 -4.90 7.69
N HIS A 218 -2.03 -3.77 7.29
CA HIS A 218 -2.69 -2.79 6.43
C HIS A 218 -1.64 -1.97 5.67
N GLY A 219 -2.13 -1.19 4.72
CA GLY A 219 -1.37 -0.15 4.07
C GLY A 219 -2.27 1.02 3.71
N ASP A 220 -1.63 2.16 3.62
CA ASP A 220 -2.26 3.44 3.41
C ASP A 220 -1.65 4.11 2.18
N TRP A 221 -2.50 4.77 1.41
CA TRP A 221 -2.12 5.43 0.18
C TRP A 221 -2.75 6.81 0.11
N PHE A 222 -1.95 7.83 -0.23
CA PHE A 222 -2.45 9.17 -0.49
C PHE A 222 -1.92 9.66 -1.84
N ASN A 223 -2.83 9.92 -2.79
CA ASN A 223 -2.50 10.32 -4.15
C ASN A 223 -1.66 11.61 -4.20
N GLY A 224 -0.50 11.52 -4.84
CA GLY A 224 0.37 12.64 -5.17
C GLY A 224 0.87 12.62 -6.60
N TRP A 225 0.20 11.89 -7.49
CA TRP A 225 0.45 12.00 -8.92
C TRP A 225 0.12 13.41 -9.42
N LYS A 226 0.95 13.93 -10.32
CA LYS A 226 0.53 15.00 -11.22
C LYS A 226 -0.52 14.43 -12.16
N GLN A 227 -1.65 15.14 -12.30
CA GLN A 227 -2.77 14.62 -13.08
C GLN A 227 -2.36 14.33 -14.52
N GLU A 228 -1.55 15.18 -15.15
CA GLU A 228 -1.11 14.94 -16.53
C GLU A 228 -0.22 13.69 -16.67
N ALA A 229 0.51 13.32 -15.61
CA ALA A 229 1.33 12.12 -15.59
C ALA A 229 0.48 10.86 -15.35
N MET A 230 -0.49 10.92 -14.42
CA MET A 230 -1.45 9.83 -14.19
C MET A 230 -2.29 9.57 -15.44
N ASP A 231 -2.77 10.62 -16.09
CA ASP A 231 -3.52 10.54 -17.34
C ASP A 231 -2.71 9.86 -18.46
N ALA A 232 -1.43 10.22 -18.58
CA ALA A 232 -0.54 9.61 -19.56
C ALA A 232 -0.24 8.16 -19.25
N PHE A 233 0.10 7.85 -17.99
CA PHE A 233 0.34 6.49 -17.52
C PHE A 233 -0.86 5.58 -17.76
N VAL A 234 -2.07 6.01 -17.37
CA VAL A 234 -3.27 5.17 -17.57
C VAL A 234 -3.53 4.92 -19.05
N ARG A 235 -3.41 5.93 -19.91
CA ARG A 235 -3.62 5.72 -21.37
C ARG A 235 -2.52 4.86 -22.00
N GLY A 236 -1.26 5.15 -21.69
CA GLY A 236 -0.10 4.56 -22.34
C GLY A 236 0.30 3.20 -21.79
N CYS A 237 -0.04 2.90 -20.54
CA CYS A 237 0.36 1.69 -19.83
C CYS A 237 -0.85 0.83 -19.47
N ASP A 238 -1.76 1.33 -18.62
CA ASP A 238 -2.84 0.50 -18.09
C ASP A 238 -3.88 0.13 -19.16
N GLN A 239 -4.40 1.10 -19.91
CA GLN A 239 -5.40 0.84 -20.96
C GLN A 239 -4.81 0.08 -22.14
N ALA A 240 -3.50 0.25 -22.38
CA ALA A 240 -2.75 -0.48 -23.40
C ALA A 240 -2.30 -1.88 -22.94
N ALA A 241 -2.49 -2.23 -21.65
CA ALA A 241 -2.02 -3.46 -21.02
C ALA A 241 -0.51 -3.72 -21.23
N LEU A 242 0.32 -2.68 -21.05
CA LEU A 242 1.78 -2.74 -21.21
C LEU A 242 2.50 -2.65 -19.86
N ASP A 243 3.62 -3.38 -19.74
CA ASP A 243 4.59 -3.17 -18.66
C ASP A 243 5.44 -1.94 -18.98
N CYS A 244 5.13 -0.82 -18.34
CA CYS A 244 5.88 0.43 -18.43
C CYS A 244 7.05 0.54 -17.45
N HIS A 245 7.42 -0.57 -16.79
CA HIS A 245 8.42 -0.62 -15.76
C HIS A 245 8.20 0.46 -14.67
N SER A 246 9.23 0.74 -13.87
CA SER A 246 9.12 1.67 -12.75
C SER A 246 9.13 3.16 -13.13
N HIS A 247 9.24 3.50 -14.42
CA HIS A 247 9.64 4.86 -14.81
C HIS A 247 9.09 5.38 -16.15
N LEU A 248 8.34 4.61 -16.93
CA LEU A 248 7.81 5.06 -18.23
C LEU A 248 6.33 5.42 -18.13
N LEU A 249 5.88 6.37 -18.97
CA LEU A 249 4.47 6.76 -19.08
C LEU A 249 3.76 6.11 -20.28
N GLY A 250 4.44 5.23 -21.03
CA GLY A 250 3.87 4.56 -22.21
C GLY A 250 3.72 5.46 -23.45
N ASP A 251 4.22 6.68 -23.42
CA ASP A 251 4.18 7.65 -24.53
C ASP A 251 5.57 8.15 -24.96
N GLY A 252 6.62 7.40 -24.60
CA GLY A 252 8.01 7.78 -24.84
C GLY A 252 8.62 8.72 -23.79
N ARG A 253 7.81 9.23 -22.84
CA ARG A 253 8.31 9.97 -21.68
C ARG A 253 8.61 9.04 -20.50
N ALA A 254 9.46 9.53 -19.62
CA ALA A 254 9.81 8.90 -18.36
C ALA A 254 9.69 9.89 -17.20
N ILE A 255 9.53 9.38 -15.98
CA ILE A 255 9.12 10.17 -14.79
C ILE A 255 10.27 10.70 -13.91
N TYR A 256 11.48 10.82 -14.46
CA TYR A 256 12.64 11.37 -13.74
C TYR A 256 12.67 12.91 -13.67
#